data_AF-A0A7W6ALI8-F1
#
_entry.id   AF-A0A7W6ALI8-F1
#
_cell.length_a   1.000
_cell.length_b   1.000
_cell.length_c   1.000
_cell.angle_alpha   90.00
_cell.angle_beta   90.00
_cell.angle_gamma   90.00
#
_symmetry.space_group_name_H-M   'P 1'
#
loop_
_entity.id
_entity.type
_entity.pdbx_description
1 polymer ?
#
loop_
_entity_poly.entity_id
_entity_poly.type
_entity_poly.pdbx_seq_one_letter_code
_entity_poly.pdbx_strand_id
1 'polypeptide(L)' 'MAFVIDVFARRIVGWRASCSARADFVLDAMEQALHERRPFGSGLDCHSDRGS' A
#
# COMPACT_ATOMS: atom_id res chain seq x y z
N MET A 1 -3.94 -7.11 -8.78
CA MET A 1 -2.58 -6.61 -8.48
C MET A 1 -2.73 -5.28 -7.77
N ALA A 2 -2.02 -5.06 -6.67
CA ALA A 2 -2.01 -3.82 -5.89
C ALA A 2 -0.60 -3.57 -5.40
N PHE A 3 -0.23 -2.30 -5.40
CA PHE A 3 1.07 -1.82 -4.98
C PHE A 3 0.85 -0.65 -4.03
N VAL A 4 1.68 -0.57 -2.99
CA VAL A 4 1.78 0.58 -2.11
C VAL A 4 3.15 1.20 -2.33
N ILE A 5 3.14 2.48 -2.68
CA ILE A 5 4.35 3.23 -3.03
C ILE A 5 4.58 4.27 -1.95
N ASP A 6 5.82 4.33 -1.47
CA ASP A 6 6.35 5.45 -0.74
C ASP A 6 6.75 6.53 -1.76
N VAL A 7 5.90 7.54 -1.92
CA VAL A 7 6.08 8.61 -2.92
C VAL A 7 7.34 9.44 -2.62
N PHE A 8 7.66 9.65 -1.35
CA PHE A 8 8.84 10.41 -0.94
C PHE A 8 10.14 9.68 -1.30
N ALA A 9 10.25 8.40 -0.95
CA ALA A 9 11.46 7.60 -1.21
C ALA A 9 11.46 6.89 -2.58
N ARG A 10 10.37 7.01 -3.36
CA ARG A 10 10.18 6.41 -4.69
C ARG A 10 10.40 4.88 -4.70
N ARG A 11 9.91 4.20 -3.65
CA ARG A 11 10.06 2.74 -3.49
C ARG A 11 8.71 2.06 -3.30
N ILE A 12 8.58 0.83 -3.79
CA ILE A 12 7.45 -0.04 -3.46
C ILE A 12 7.68 -0.57 -2.04
N VAL A 13 6.71 -0.38 -1.16
CA VAL A 13 6.78 -0.80 0.25
C VAL A 13 5.81 -1.93 0.57
N GLY A 14 4.84 -2.21 -0.31
CA GLY A 14 3.93 -3.33 -0.18
C GLY A 14 3.34 -3.73 -1.52
N TRP A 15 3.05 -5.00 -1.71
CA TRP A 15 2.45 -5.50 -2.93
C TRP A 15 1.70 -6.82 -2.72
N ARG A 16 0.64 -7.04 -3.49
CA ARG A 16 -0.07 -8.31 -3.54
C ARG A 16 -0.64 -8.58 -4.94
N ALA A 17 -0.69 -9.85 -5.29
CA ALA A 17 -1.30 -10.34 -6.50
C ALA A 17 -2.44 -11.31 -6.14
N SER A 18 -3.56 -11.20 -6.85
CA SER A 18 -4.72 -12.08 -6.68
C SER A 18 -5.35 -12.28 -8.05
N CYS A 19 -5.90 -13.47 -8.29
CA CYS A 19 -6.68 -13.78 -9.49
C CYS A 19 -8.09 -13.15 -9.46
N SER A 20 -8.49 -12.56 -8.33
CA SER A 20 -9.76 -11.87 -8.15
C SER A 20 -9.57 -10.48 -7.54
N ALA A 21 -10.35 -9.51 -7.99
CA ALA A 21 -10.35 -8.16 -7.45
C ALA A 21 -11.20 -8.10 -6.17
N ARG A 22 -10.60 -8.45 -5.02
CA ARG A 22 -11.20 -8.32 -3.68
C ARG A 22 -10.51 -7.25 -2.86
N ALA A 23 -11.25 -6.50 -2.05
CA ALA A 23 -10.67 -5.45 -1.21
C ALA A 23 -9.60 -6.00 -0.25
N ASP A 24 -9.79 -7.23 0.25
CA ASP A 24 -8.88 -7.89 1.19
C ASP A 24 -7.43 -7.93 0.69
N PHE A 25 -7.21 -8.19 -0.61
CA PHE A 25 -5.87 -8.30 -1.15
C PHE A 25 -5.14 -6.93 -1.18
N VAL A 26 -5.88 -5.83 -1.23
CA VAL A 26 -5.33 -4.47 -1.11
C VAL A 26 -4.91 -4.18 0.33
N LEU A 27 -5.72 -4.60 1.31
CA LEU A 27 -5.41 -4.46 2.73
C LEU A 27 -4.13 -5.22 3.10
N ASP A 28 -3.93 -6.43 2.55
CA ASP A 28 -2.71 -7.22 2.74
C ASP A 28 -1.45 -6.49 2.23
N ALA A 29 -1.56 -5.76 1.11
CA ALA A 29 -0.46 -4.96 0.58
C ALA A 29 -0.18 -3.73 1.47
N MET A 30 -1.22 -3.14 2.05
CA MET A 30 -1.12 -2.01 2.97
C MET A 30 -0.50 -2.42 4.31
N GLU A 31 -0.87 -3.57 4.85
CA GLU A 31 -0.30 -4.10 6.09
C GLU A 31 1.21 -4.38 5.92
N GLN A 32 1.61 -4.97 4.79
CA GLN A 32 3.03 -5.13 4.44
C GLN A 32 3.77 -3.77 4.44
N ALA A 33 3.18 -2.74 3.83
CA ALA A 33 3.77 -1.42 3.76
C ALA A 33 3.94 -0.74 5.13
N LEU A 34 2.96 -0.88 6.01
CA LEU A 34 3.03 -0.36 7.38
C LEU A 34 4.10 -1.08 8.18
N HIS A 35 4.21 -2.40 8.01
CA HIS A 35 5.25 -3.19 8.66
C HIS A 35 6.66 -2.79 8.19
N GLU A 36 6.83 -2.59 6.88
CA GLU A 36 8.11 -2.20 6.28
C GLU A 36 8.55 -0.79 6.67
N ARG A 37 7.61 0.17 6.74
CA ARG A 37 7.93 1.59 7.01
C ARG A 37 7.96 1.94 8.48
N ARG A 38 7.24 1.21 9.34
CA ARG A 38 7.07 1.49 10.78
C ARG A 38 6.94 3.00 11.06
N PRO A 39 5.97 3.68 10.44
CA PRO A 39 5.82 5.13 10.58
C PRO A 39 5.62 5.49 12.05
N PHE A 40 6.43 6.42 12.56
CA PHE A 40 6.31 6.92 13.93
C PHE A 40 5.56 8.25 13.94
N GLY A 41 4.50 8.34 14.74
CA GLY A 41 3.74 9.57 14.95
C GLY A 41 2.77 9.92 13.82
N SER A 42 2.26 11.15 13.86
CA SER A 42 1.37 11.73 12.84
C SER A 42 2.17 12.30 11.67
N GLY A 43 1.73 12.06 10.43
CA GLY A 43 2.39 12.58 9.22
C GLY A 43 2.39 11.62 8.03
N LEU A 44 1.82 10.42 8.17
CA LEU A 44 1.56 9.53 7.04
C LEU A 44 0.16 9.80 6.49
N ASP A 45 0.11 10.30 5.25
CA ASP A 45 -1.12 10.42 4.48
C ASP A 45 -1.23 9.29 3.46
N CYS A 46 -2.36 8.60 3.45
CA CYS A 46 -2.66 7.56 2.48
C CYS A 46 -3.55 8.13 1.37
N HIS A 47 -3.12 8.00 0.12
CA HIS A 47 -3.90 8.34 -1.06
C HIS A 47 -4.25 7.07 -1.83
N SER A 48 -5.53 6.88 -2.18
CA SER A 48 -5.99 5.76 -3.01
C SER A 48 -6.75 6.32 -4.20
N ASP A 49 -6.21 6.10 -5.39
CA ASP A 49 -6.87 6.43 -6.65
C ASP A 49 -7.75 5.26 -7.12
N ARG A 50 -8.83 5.59 -7.81
CA ARG A 50 -9.62 4.64 -8.58
C ARG A 50 -9.59 5.08 -10.04
N GLY A 51 -8.80 4.41 -10.86
CA GLY A 51 -8.81 4.62 -12.31
C GLY A 51 -10.13 4.15 -12.93
N SER A 52 -10.68 4.93 -13.86
CA SER A 52 -11.77 4.55 -14.78
C SER A 52 -11.21 4.03 -16.10
#